data_AF-A0A093Y0R0-F1
#
_entry.id   AF-A0A093Y0R0-F1
#
_cell.length_a   1.000
_cell.length_b   1.000
_cell.length_c   1.000
_cell.angle_alpha   90.00
_cell.angle_beta   90.00
_cell.angle_gamma   90.00
#
_symmetry.space_group_name_H-M   'P 1'
#
loop_
_entity.id
_entity.type
_entity.pdbx_description
1 polymer ?
#
loop_
_entity_poly.entity_id
_entity_poly.type
_entity_poly.pdbx_seq_one_letter_code
_entity_poly.pdbx_strand_id
1 'polypeptide(L)'
;MADFPPDTILELPSHITATYLSEGAANVVYTINVPQQSSTDEHGDEQENGKTSTPNPWHGKLLRFRKDLPTTTPTLTAHLAFRTSIAPLFPSEDLIDIRLVSLGSSHLIRTLNAALVAAEKASSSSPRPKQRHGVYLADDPHALLITDMSPPTSATLIQFKPKWLAPSPSAPPGSKRCRTCALHARRAIKKPSFCPLDLISSHPPDVRRAAALLLGLPASAAESEIVTSENGNGNGTAKTATPKQLDTLTRLTHWALTSPL
;
A
#
# COMPACT_ATOMS: atom_id res chain seq x y z
N MET A 1 -4.15 -16.20 -20.96
CA MET A 1 -3.24 -16.11 -19.80
C MET A 1 -2.44 -14.85 -20.00
N ALA A 2 -2.60 -13.84 -19.14
CA ALA A 2 -1.75 -12.65 -19.23
C ALA A 2 -0.36 -13.05 -18.71
N ASP A 3 0.64 -12.96 -19.58
CA ASP A 3 2.01 -13.26 -19.22
C ASP A 3 2.52 -12.18 -18.28
N PHE A 4 2.74 -12.53 -17.01
CA PHE A 4 3.63 -11.73 -16.17
C PHE A 4 4.93 -11.53 -16.93
N PRO A 5 5.55 -10.34 -16.88
CA PRO A 5 6.86 -10.17 -17.48
C PRO A 5 7.82 -11.27 -16.97
N PRO A 6 8.74 -11.72 -17.84
CA PRO A 6 9.66 -12.80 -17.51
C PRO A 6 10.39 -12.48 -16.19
N ASP A 7 10.70 -13.52 -15.43
CA ASP A 7 11.43 -13.47 -14.15
C ASP A 7 12.91 -13.10 -14.31
N THR A 8 13.19 -12.17 -15.20
CA THR A 8 14.51 -11.59 -15.34
C THR A 8 14.77 -10.74 -14.11
N ILE A 9 15.69 -11.22 -13.28
CA ILE A 9 16.23 -10.45 -12.16
C ILE A 9 16.91 -9.21 -12.75
N LEU A 10 16.49 -8.03 -12.31
CA LEU A 10 17.11 -6.79 -12.71
C LEU A 10 18.32 -6.52 -11.83
N GLU A 11 19.46 -6.17 -12.42
CA GLU A 11 20.59 -5.66 -11.65
C GLU A 11 20.35 -4.19 -11.28
N LEU A 12 20.50 -3.85 -10.00
CA LEU A 12 20.36 -2.47 -9.55
C LEU A 12 21.55 -1.63 -10.07
N PRO A 13 21.31 -0.48 -10.72
CA PRO A 13 22.40 0.36 -11.21
C PRO A 13 23.31 0.86 -10.08
N SER A 14 24.61 0.93 -10.35
CA SER A 14 25.56 1.69 -9.55
C SER A 14 25.11 3.17 -9.59
N HIS A 15 24.99 3.84 -8.44
CA HIS A 15 24.61 5.26 -8.30
C HIS A 15 23.10 5.62 -8.26
N ILE A 16 22.23 4.69 -7.86
CA ILE A 16 20.86 5.07 -7.50
C ILE A 16 20.81 5.87 -6.20
N THR A 17 19.81 6.73 -6.06
CA THR A 17 19.41 7.27 -4.75
C THR A 17 18.05 6.71 -4.34
N ALA A 18 17.90 6.45 -3.04
CA ALA A 18 16.68 5.92 -2.47
C ALA A 18 16.27 6.71 -1.22
N THR A 19 15.04 7.20 -1.19
CA THR A 19 14.53 8.05 -0.10
C THR A 19 13.42 7.35 0.64
N TYR A 20 13.47 7.34 1.97
CA TYR A 20 12.45 6.70 2.81
C TYR A 20 11.06 7.24 2.48
N LEU A 21 10.12 6.33 2.18
CA LEU A 21 8.73 6.68 1.88
C LEU A 21 7.81 6.23 3.03
N SER A 22 7.84 4.95 3.38
CA SER A 22 6.97 4.39 4.42
C SER A 22 7.48 3.06 4.95
N GLU A 23 6.89 2.56 6.04
CA GLU A 23 7.22 1.23 6.55
C GLU A 23 6.07 0.49 7.24
N GLY A 24 6.03 -0.82 6.98
CA GLY A 24 5.19 -1.77 7.69
C GLY A 24 5.91 -2.43 8.85
N ALA A 25 5.32 -3.50 9.38
CA ALA A 25 6.00 -4.32 10.40
C ALA A 25 7.22 -5.05 9.85
N ALA A 26 7.13 -5.55 8.61
CA ALA A 26 8.12 -6.45 8.00
C ALA A 26 8.99 -5.81 6.91
N ASN A 27 8.65 -4.61 6.43
CA ASN A 27 9.31 -4.01 5.27
C ASN A 27 9.41 -2.49 5.40
N VAL A 28 10.40 -1.92 4.72
CA VAL A 28 10.53 -0.48 4.47
C VAL A 28 10.47 -0.24 2.97
N VAL A 29 9.77 0.81 2.56
CA VAL A 29 9.59 1.21 1.17
C VAL A 29 10.27 2.55 0.94
N TYR A 30 10.97 2.64 -0.19
CA TYR A 30 11.74 3.81 -0.61
C TYR A 30 11.30 4.22 -2.02
N THR A 31 11.27 5.53 -2.28
CA THR A 31 11.31 6.01 -3.66
C THR A 31 12.69 5.70 -4.24
N ILE A 32 12.78 5.51 -5.55
CA ILE A 32 14.04 5.28 -6.26
C ILE A 32 14.22 6.35 -7.32
N ASN A 33 15.43 6.91 -7.40
CA ASN A 33 15.85 7.71 -8.54
C ASN A 33 17.07 7.04 -9.16
N VAL A 34 16.94 6.73 -10.45
CA VAL A 34 18.01 6.15 -11.26
C VAL A 34 18.49 7.23 -12.21
N PRO A 35 19.74 7.72 -12.09
CA PRO A 35 20.29 8.69 -13.02
C PRO A 35 20.15 8.18 -14.46
N GLN A 36 19.73 9.05 -15.37
CA GLN A 36 19.81 8.72 -16.80
C GLN A 36 21.28 8.54 -17.14
N GLN A 37 21.65 7.37 -17.66
CA GLN A 37 22.96 7.19 -18.26
C GLN A 37 23.03 8.12 -19.46
N SER A 38 23.87 9.15 -19.40
CA SER A 38 24.24 9.92 -20.57
C SER A 38 24.85 8.94 -21.56
N SER A 39 24.16 8.67 -22.66
CA SER A 39 24.76 8.06 -23.84
C SER A 39 25.86 9.02 -24.31
N THR A 40 27.09 8.80 -23.87
CA THR A 40 28.27 9.30 -24.59
C THR A 40 28.41 8.44 -25.83
N ASP A 41 27.53 8.68 -26.82
CA ASP A 41 27.79 8.27 -28.19
C ASP A 41 28.75 9.32 -28.75
N GLU A 42 30.04 9.00 -28.74
CA GLU A 42 31.00 9.70 -29.57
C GLU A 42 30.74 9.32 -31.04
N HIS A 43 30.38 10.33 -31.83
CA HIS A 43 30.52 10.47 -33.29
C HIS A 43 29.82 9.44 -34.21
N GLY A 44 28.83 9.93 -34.98
CA GLY A 44 28.41 9.33 -36.24
C GLY A 44 27.05 9.84 -36.71
N ASP A 45 27.03 10.44 -37.89
CA ASP A 45 25.92 11.13 -38.55
C ASP A 45 24.62 10.32 -38.79
N GLU A 46 23.52 11.07 -38.92
CA GLU A 46 22.31 10.84 -39.73
C GLU A 46 21.60 9.46 -39.68
N GLN A 47 20.45 9.40 -38.99
CA GLN A 47 19.12 9.37 -39.63
C GLN A 47 18.02 9.15 -38.59
N GLU A 48 17.09 10.09 -38.59
CA GLU A 48 15.83 10.08 -37.86
C GLU A 48 14.96 8.91 -38.35
N ASN A 49 14.90 7.83 -37.55
CA ASN A 49 13.85 6.83 -37.68
C ASN A 49 13.35 6.46 -36.28
N GLY A 50 12.05 6.58 -36.07
CA GLY A 50 11.34 6.56 -34.78
C GLY A 50 11.66 5.36 -33.89
N LYS A 51 12.78 5.46 -33.16
CA LYS A 51 13.21 4.49 -32.16
C LYS A 51 12.30 4.68 -30.94
N THR A 52 11.28 3.81 -30.85
CA THR A 52 10.48 3.61 -29.65
C THR A 52 11.44 3.47 -28.47
N SER A 53 11.55 4.52 -27.65
CA SER A 53 12.45 4.48 -26.49
C SER A 53 12.01 3.31 -25.62
N THR A 54 12.90 2.35 -25.38
CA THR A 54 12.62 1.25 -24.47
C THR A 54 12.18 1.85 -23.13
N PRO A 55 11.00 1.49 -22.60
CA PRO A 55 10.53 2.06 -21.35
C PRO A 55 11.54 1.80 -20.24
N ASN A 56 12.00 2.86 -19.58
CA ASN A 56 12.89 2.74 -18.42
C ASN A 56 12.18 1.87 -17.34
N PRO A 57 12.71 0.68 -16.98
CA PRO A 57 12.03 -0.24 -16.07
C PRO A 57 11.90 0.30 -14.65
N TRP A 58 12.65 1.37 -14.32
CA TRP A 58 12.68 2.01 -13.01
C TRP A 58 11.64 3.13 -12.87
N HIS A 59 11.05 3.60 -13.97
CA HIS A 59 10.08 4.70 -13.95
C HIS A 59 8.76 4.26 -13.30
N GLY A 60 8.21 5.10 -12.42
CA GLY A 60 6.96 4.80 -11.70
C GLY A 60 7.08 3.61 -10.74
N LYS A 61 8.28 3.36 -10.21
CA LYS A 61 8.55 2.25 -9.29
C LYS A 61 9.05 2.72 -7.93
N LEU A 62 8.94 1.83 -6.94
CA LEU A 62 9.47 1.96 -5.59
C LEU A 62 10.35 0.74 -5.26
N LEU A 63 11.31 0.92 -4.36
CA LEU A 63 12.07 -0.18 -3.78
C LEU A 63 11.48 -0.59 -2.44
N ARG A 64 11.29 -1.89 -2.26
CA ARG A 64 10.83 -2.48 -1.00
C ARG A 64 11.88 -3.45 -0.48
N PHE A 65 12.36 -3.17 0.73
CA PHE A 65 13.34 -3.98 1.44
C PHE A 65 12.69 -4.68 2.63
N ARG A 66 13.12 -5.93 2.89
CA ARG A 66 12.71 -6.65 4.09
C ARG A 66 13.47 -6.12 5.31
N LYS A 67 12.80 -6.16 6.45
CA LYS A 67 13.42 -5.91 7.76
C LYS A 67 14.08 -7.17 8.30
N ASP A 68 15.09 -6.97 9.14
CA ASP A 68 15.75 -8.03 9.88
C ASP A 68 14.92 -8.45 11.09
N LEU A 69 14.10 -9.48 10.89
CA LEU A 69 13.21 -10.03 11.90
C LEU A 69 13.16 -11.55 11.72
N PRO A 70 13.05 -12.33 12.81
CA PRO A 70 12.90 -13.79 12.70
C PRO A 70 11.68 -14.24 11.90
N THR A 71 10.67 -13.37 11.78
CA THR A 71 9.42 -13.63 11.07
C THR A 71 9.46 -13.25 9.58
N THR A 72 10.55 -12.66 9.07
CA THR A 72 10.65 -12.31 7.65
C THR A 72 11.37 -13.40 6.87
N THR A 73 10.81 -13.75 5.72
CA THR A 73 11.43 -14.65 4.75
C THR A 73 12.39 -13.86 3.86
N PRO A 74 13.53 -14.44 3.42
CA PRO A 74 14.40 -13.85 2.41
C PRO A 74 13.63 -13.39 1.15
N THR A 75 14.05 -12.28 0.56
CA THR A 75 13.30 -11.59 -0.49
C THR A 75 13.04 -12.48 -1.71
N LEU A 76 14.08 -13.19 -2.19
CA LEU A 76 13.95 -14.14 -3.32
C LEU A 76 12.90 -15.22 -3.03
N THR A 77 12.97 -15.87 -1.87
CA THR A 77 12.04 -16.94 -1.48
C THR A 77 10.60 -16.40 -1.36
N ALA A 78 10.42 -15.21 -0.75
CA ALA A 78 9.11 -14.58 -0.65
C ALA A 78 8.54 -14.22 -2.03
N HIS A 79 9.37 -13.76 -2.96
CA HIS A 79 8.98 -13.45 -4.33
C HIS A 79 8.54 -14.70 -5.09
N LEU A 80 9.33 -15.78 -5.03
CA LEU A 80 8.98 -17.07 -5.66
C LEU A 80 7.69 -17.64 -5.09
N ALA A 81 7.50 -17.58 -3.77
CA ALA A 81 6.25 -18.01 -3.14
C ALA A 81 5.05 -17.17 -3.59
N PHE A 82 5.20 -15.85 -3.70
CA PHE A 82 4.16 -14.98 -4.25
C PHE A 82 3.82 -15.39 -5.69
N ARG A 83 4.80 -15.54 -6.58
CA ARG A 83 4.57 -15.88 -7.98
C ARG A 83 3.91 -17.25 -8.18
N THR A 84 4.31 -18.24 -7.40
CA THR A 84 3.85 -19.62 -7.58
C THR A 84 2.53 -19.90 -6.86
N SER A 85 2.28 -19.24 -5.73
CA SER A 85 1.18 -19.60 -4.83
C SER A 85 0.10 -18.53 -4.67
N ILE A 86 0.43 -17.26 -4.90
CA ILE A 86 -0.48 -16.14 -4.66
C ILE A 86 -0.91 -15.50 -5.98
N ALA A 87 0.02 -15.13 -6.84
CA ALA A 87 -0.26 -14.45 -8.10
C ALA A 87 -1.29 -15.20 -8.98
N PRO A 88 -1.25 -16.54 -9.09
CA PRO A 88 -2.23 -17.28 -9.91
C PRO A 88 -3.66 -17.26 -9.37
N LEU A 89 -3.87 -16.82 -8.12
CA LEU A 89 -5.19 -16.73 -7.50
C LEU A 89 -5.95 -15.45 -7.88
N PHE A 90 -5.29 -14.51 -8.55
CA PHE A 90 -5.87 -13.21 -8.90
C PHE A 90 -5.74 -12.96 -10.40
N PRO A 91 -6.69 -12.22 -11.00
CA PRO A 91 -6.47 -11.59 -12.30
C PRO A 91 -5.22 -10.70 -12.25
N SER A 92 -4.47 -10.66 -13.35
CA SER A 92 -3.23 -9.89 -13.43
C SER A 92 -3.44 -8.38 -13.22
N GLU A 93 -4.59 -7.88 -13.63
CA GLU A 93 -5.00 -6.47 -13.52
C GLU A 93 -5.26 -6.02 -12.07
N ASP A 94 -5.55 -6.95 -11.17
CA ASP A 94 -5.73 -6.69 -9.73
C ASP A 94 -4.41 -6.74 -8.96
N LEU A 95 -3.32 -7.13 -9.63
CA LEU A 95 -1.98 -7.23 -9.05
C LEU A 95 -1.07 -6.15 -9.60
N ILE A 96 -0.31 -5.53 -8.70
CA ILE A 96 0.80 -4.68 -9.12
C ILE A 96 1.93 -5.51 -9.71
N ASP A 97 2.68 -4.90 -10.62
CA ASP A 97 3.96 -5.45 -11.07
C ASP A 97 4.96 -5.42 -9.91
N ILE A 98 5.48 -6.61 -9.59
CA ILE A 98 6.49 -6.86 -8.56
C ILE A 98 7.63 -7.61 -9.24
N ARG A 99 8.81 -7.02 -9.26
CA ARG A 99 10.02 -7.63 -9.84
C ARG A 99 11.10 -7.81 -8.79
N LEU A 100 11.89 -8.87 -8.95
CA LEU A 100 13.09 -9.07 -8.14
C LEU A 100 14.24 -8.22 -8.68
N VAL A 101 14.96 -7.57 -7.78
CA VAL A 101 16.15 -6.79 -8.10
C VAL A 101 17.32 -7.35 -7.32
N SER A 102 18.40 -7.67 -8.02
CA SER A 102 19.71 -7.98 -7.43
C SER A 102 20.38 -6.69 -7.00
N LEU A 103 20.87 -6.67 -5.76
CA LEU A 103 21.66 -5.55 -5.25
C LEU A 103 23.14 -5.67 -5.62
N GLY A 104 23.60 -6.83 -6.10
CA GLY A 104 25.00 -7.10 -6.39
C GLY A 104 25.93 -6.72 -5.23
N SER A 105 27.05 -6.07 -5.56
CA SER A 105 28.01 -5.55 -4.56
C SER A 105 27.59 -4.21 -3.94
N SER A 106 26.34 -3.79 -4.09
CA SER A 106 25.87 -2.49 -3.61
C SER A 106 25.92 -2.39 -2.09
N HIS A 107 26.48 -1.29 -1.60
CA HIS A 107 26.47 -0.94 -0.18
C HIS A 107 25.17 -0.28 0.28
N LEU A 108 24.11 -0.35 -0.54
CA LEU A 108 22.86 0.36 -0.32
C LEU A 108 22.20 0.02 1.01
N ILE A 109 22.11 -1.25 1.39
CA ILE A 109 21.48 -1.66 2.66
C ILE A 109 22.15 -0.98 3.85
N ARG A 110 23.49 -0.94 3.87
CA ARG A 110 24.27 -0.27 4.91
C ARG A 110 23.96 1.23 4.95
N THR A 111 23.94 1.90 3.79
CA THR A 111 23.59 3.32 3.68
C THR A 111 22.16 3.59 4.17
N LEU A 112 21.20 2.76 3.79
CA LEU A 112 19.80 2.89 4.18
C LEU A 112 19.61 2.64 5.69
N ASN A 113 20.30 1.66 6.26
CA ASN A 113 20.29 1.41 7.71
C ASN A 113 20.89 2.58 8.49
N ALA A 114 21.99 3.17 8.03
CA ALA A 114 22.54 4.38 8.63
C ALA A 114 21.56 5.56 8.58
N ALA A 115 20.84 5.72 7.47
CA ALA A 115 19.79 6.74 7.33
C ALA A 115 18.60 6.49 8.29
N LEU A 116 18.19 5.22 8.47
CA LEU A 116 17.15 4.87 9.45
C LEU A 116 17.58 5.25 10.88
N VAL A 117 18.81 4.92 11.29
CA VAL A 117 19.35 5.30 12.60
C VAL A 117 19.40 6.83 12.77
N ALA A 118 19.82 7.55 11.73
CA ALA A 118 19.83 9.01 11.77
C ALA A 118 18.42 9.59 11.95
N ALA A 119 17.41 8.99 11.30
CA ALA A 119 16.01 9.40 11.40
C ALA A 119 15.36 9.10 12.76
N GLU A 120 15.98 8.28 13.63
CA GLU A 120 15.49 7.99 14.98
C GLU A 120 15.89 9.08 15.99
N LYS A 121 16.87 9.93 15.64
CA LYS A 121 17.34 11.02 16.49
C LYS A 121 16.27 12.10 16.63
N ALA A 122 16.17 12.69 17.83
CA ALA A 122 15.21 13.75 18.13
C ALA A 122 15.38 15.01 17.24
N SER A 123 16.58 15.23 16.69
CA SER A 123 16.92 16.35 15.82
C SER A 123 16.63 16.11 14.33
N SER A 124 16.07 14.95 13.96
CA SER A 124 15.79 14.64 12.54
C SER A 124 14.65 15.51 12.01
N SER A 125 14.86 16.10 10.83
CA SER A 125 13.81 16.83 10.09
C SER A 125 12.69 15.90 9.59
N SER A 126 13.01 14.62 9.39
CA SER A 126 12.07 13.57 8.96
C SER A 126 12.14 12.41 9.95
N PRO A 127 11.50 12.54 11.13
CA PRO A 127 11.63 11.56 12.19
C PRO A 127 10.93 10.24 11.84
N ARG A 128 11.64 9.13 12.04
CA ARG A 128 11.09 7.79 11.92
C ARG A 128 10.06 7.56 13.04
N PRO A 129 8.91 6.91 12.78
CA PRO A 129 7.92 6.64 13.82
C PRO A 129 8.50 5.83 14.99
N LYS A 130 8.30 6.29 16.24
CA LYS A 130 8.89 5.66 17.46
C LYS A 130 8.64 4.15 17.56
N GLN A 131 7.45 3.68 17.19
CA GLN A 131 7.09 2.25 17.21
C GLN A 131 7.89 1.38 16.23
N ARG A 132 8.74 1.99 15.40
CA ARG A 132 9.58 1.33 14.39
C ARG A 132 11.06 1.36 14.73
N HIS A 133 11.45 2.07 15.79
CA HIS A 133 12.85 2.24 16.16
C HIS A 133 13.50 0.91 16.52
N GLY A 134 14.80 0.77 16.24
CA GLY A 134 15.60 -0.41 16.60
C GLY A 134 15.41 -1.65 15.71
N VAL A 135 14.60 -1.57 14.66
CA VAL A 135 14.46 -2.62 13.64
C VAL A 135 14.89 -2.09 12.28
N TYR A 136 15.86 -2.74 11.65
CA TYR A 136 16.52 -2.24 10.43
C TYR A 136 16.35 -3.23 9.26
N LEU A 137 16.92 -2.90 8.10
CA LEU A 137 16.92 -3.78 6.93
C LEU A 137 17.84 -4.97 7.17
N ALA A 138 17.43 -6.13 6.71
CA ALA A 138 18.28 -7.32 6.72
C ALA A 138 19.34 -7.23 5.62
N ASP A 139 20.46 -7.93 5.83
CA ASP A 139 21.45 -8.17 4.78
C ASP A 139 20.88 -9.21 3.80
N ASP A 140 20.15 -8.74 2.80
CA ASP A 140 19.52 -9.56 1.75
C ASP A 140 20.08 -9.14 0.39
N PRO A 141 20.55 -10.08 -0.45
CA PRO A 141 21.08 -9.73 -1.77
C PRO A 141 20.01 -9.20 -2.74
N HIS A 142 18.73 -9.27 -2.39
CA HIS A 142 17.64 -8.81 -3.24
C HIS A 142 16.69 -7.83 -2.56
N ALA A 143 16.13 -6.95 -3.39
CA ALA A 143 14.98 -6.11 -3.07
C ALA A 143 13.82 -6.41 -4.03
N LEU A 144 12.64 -5.86 -3.72
CA LEU A 144 11.51 -5.86 -4.66
C LEU A 144 11.35 -4.48 -5.29
N LEU A 145 11.26 -4.44 -6.62
CA LEU A 145 10.80 -3.28 -7.38
C LEU A 145 9.29 -3.41 -7.57
N ILE A 146 8.54 -2.46 -7.02
CA ILE A 146 7.07 -2.50 -7.05
C ILE A 146 6.52 -1.26 -7.75
N THR A 147 5.38 -1.37 -8.42
CA THR A 147 4.68 -0.20 -8.98
C THR A 147 4.37 0.83 -7.89
N ASP A 148 4.71 2.10 -8.16
CA ASP A 148 4.23 3.21 -7.36
C ASP A 148 2.75 3.45 -7.65
N MET A 149 1.91 3.24 -6.64
CA MET A 149 0.45 3.47 -6.74
C MET A 149 0.04 4.85 -6.20
N SER A 150 0.98 5.77 -5.99
CA SER A 150 0.67 7.13 -5.57
C SER A 150 -0.29 7.78 -6.58
N PRO A 151 -1.36 8.46 -6.12
CA PRO A 151 -2.31 9.05 -7.04
C PRO A 151 -1.67 10.23 -7.78
N PRO A 152 -2.04 10.48 -9.05
CA PRO A 152 -1.77 11.78 -9.65
C PRO A 152 -2.46 12.89 -8.86
N THR A 153 -2.00 14.14 -9.01
CA THR A 153 -2.52 15.32 -8.29
C THR A 153 -4.05 15.52 -8.45
N SER A 154 -4.62 15.03 -9.55
CA SER A 154 -6.06 15.11 -9.85
C SER A 154 -6.91 14.00 -9.22
N ALA A 155 -6.31 12.99 -8.61
CA ALA A 155 -7.01 11.82 -8.10
C ALA A 155 -6.92 11.70 -6.57
N THR A 156 -7.84 10.93 -5.99
CA THR A 156 -7.82 10.55 -4.58
C THR A 156 -7.58 9.06 -4.47
N LEU A 157 -6.50 8.66 -3.80
CA LEU A 157 -6.22 7.26 -3.48
C LEU A 157 -6.88 6.88 -2.15
N ILE A 158 -7.63 5.78 -2.15
CA ILE A 158 -8.14 5.15 -0.93
C ILE A 158 -7.35 3.87 -0.71
N GLN A 159 -6.50 3.86 0.31
CA GLN A 159 -5.76 2.68 0.71
C GLN A 159 -6.36 2.08 1.99
N PHE A 160 -6.70 0.80 1.96
CA PHE A 160 -7.19 0.10 3.15
C PHE A 160 -6.75 -1.36 3.20
N LYS A 161 -6.86 -1.97 4.39
CA LYS A 161 -6.64 -3.40 4.61
C LYS A 161 -7.98 -4.03 5.00
N PRO A 162 -8.63 -4.83 4.12
CA PRO A 162 -9.98 -5.36 4.35
C PRO A 162 -10.08 -6.27 5.59
N LYS A 163 -8.96 -6.82 6.06
CA LYS A 163 -8.88 -7.84 7.11
C LYS A 163 -9.54 -9.14 6.63
N TRP A 164 -10.01 -9.96 7.56
CA TRP A 164 -10.64 -11.24 7.26
C TRP A 164 -12.10 -11.01 6.88
N LEU A 165 -12.43 -11.29 5.61
CA LEU A 165 -13.75 -11.03 5.02
C LEU A 165 -14.75 -12.18 5.21
N ALA A 166 -14.42 -13.19 6.01
CA ALA A 166 -15.34 -14.28 6.35
C ALA A 166 -15.51 -14.40 7.87
N PRO A 167 -16.49 -15.14 8.38
CA PRO A 167 -16.45 -15.62 9.75
C PRO A 167 -15.15 -16.42 10.00
N SER A 168 -14.66 -16.42 11.25
CA SER A 168 -13.48 -17.24 11.58
C SER A 168 -13.88 -18.71 11.54
N PRO A 169 -13.17 -19.60 10.81
CA PRO A 169 -13.48 -21.03 10.80
C PRO A 169 -13.44 -21.68 12.18
N SER A 170 -12.61 -21.13 13.07
CA SER A 170 -12.45 -21.56 14.47
C SER A 170 -13.31 -20.77 15.46
N ALA A 171 -14.31 -19.99 15.02
CA ALA A 171 -15.20 -19.27 15.92
C ALA A 171 -16.05 -20.25 16.75
N PRO A 172 -16.14 -20.09 18.09
CA PRO A 172 -17.05 -20.90 18.90
C PRO A 172 -18.51 -20.76 18.43
N PRO A 173 -19.34 -21.79 18.60
CA PRO A 173 -20.78 -21.69 18.36
C PRO A 173 -21.41 -20.48 19.07
N GLY A 174 -22.27 -19.74 18.37
CA GLY A 174 -22.92 -18.54 18.91
C GLY A 174 -22.05 -17.27 18.92
N SER A 175 -20.88 -17.28 18.29
CA SER A 175 -20.04 -16.08 18.14
C SER A 175 -20.78 -14.95 17.41
N LYS A 176 -20.95 -13.81 18.08
CA LYS A 176 -21.65 -12.63 17.55
C LYS A 176 -20.75 -11.61 16.85
N ARG A 177 -19.43 -11.81 16.89
CA ARG A 177 -18.44 -10.85 16.37
C ARG A 177 -17.49 -11.54 15.40
N CYS A 178 -17.20 -10.88 14.28
CA CYS A 178 -16.11 -11.30 13.40
C CYS A 178 -14.75 -11.18 14.11
N ARG A 179 -13.70 -11.78 13.54
CA ARG A 179 -12.35 -11.81 14.11
C ARG A 179 -11.82 -10.41 14.49
N THR A 180 -12.01 -9.42 13.61
CA THR A 180 -11.55 -8.05 13.83
C THR A 180 -12.33 -7.37 14.95
N CYS A 181 -13.67 -7.44 14.94
CA CYS A 181 -14.50 -6.87 15.99
C CYS A 181 -14.24 -7.51 17.36
N ALA A 182 -14.04 -8.83 17.42
CA ALA A 182 -13.66 -9.53 18.64
C ALA A 182 -12.29 -9.08 19.17
N LEU A 183 -11.31 -8.90 18.28
CA LEU A 183 -9.98 -8.40 18.66
C LEU A 183 -10.02 -6.96 19.18
N HIS A 184 -10.85 -6.11 18.57
CA HIS A 184 -11.04 -4.73 19.00
C HIS A 184 -11.68 -4.65 20.38
N ALA A 185 -12.74 -5.44 20.62
CA ALA A 185 -13.37 -5.54 21.93
C ALA A 185 -12.37 -6.04 23.00
N ARG A 186 -11.60 -7.09 22.70
CA ARG A 186 -10.58 -7.62 23.61
C ARG A 186 -9.48 -6.61 23.94
N ARG A 187 -9.08 -5.78 22.98
CA ARG A 187 -8.05 -4.74 23.15
C ARG A 187 -8.60 -3.41 23.70
N ALA A 188 -9.90 -3.33 23.99
CA ALA A 188 -10.57 -2.10 24.40
C ALA A 188 -10.27 -0.91 23.47
N ILE A 189 -10.20 -1.15 22.16
CA ILE A 189 -9.92 -0.10 21.16
C ILE A 189 -11.13 0.83 21.10
N LYS A 190 -10.95 2.08 21.53
CA LYS A 190 -12.01 3.11 21.52
C LYS A 190 -12.23 3.76 20.15
N LYS A 191 -11.24 3.68 19.26
CA LYS A 191 -11.33 4.27 17.92
C LYS A 191 -12.35 3.48 17.07
N PRO A 192 -13.34 4.16 16.44
CA PRO A 192 -14.24 3.51 15.50
C PRO A 192 -13.49 2.81 14.38
N SER A 193 -14.00 1.65 13.96
CA SER A 193 -13.45 0.84 12.86
C SER A 193 -14.57 0.09 12.18
N PHE A 194 -14.48 -0.08 10.87
CA PHE A 194 -15.45 -0.90 10.13
C PHE A 194 -15.38 -2.37 10.55
N CYS A 195 -16.52 -3.06 10.48
CA CYS A 195 -16.57 -4.52 10.49
C CYS A 195 -16.20 -5.00 9.07
N PRO A 196 -15.21 -5.89 8.90
CA PRO A 196 -14.88 -6.45 7.58
C PRO A 196 -16.06 -7.10 6.85
N LEU A 197 -16.98 -7.72 7.59
CA LEU A 197 -18.15 -8.37 6.98
C LEU A 197 -19.15 -7.36 6.43
N ASP A 198 -19.16 -6.13 6.93
CA ASP A 198 -20.00 -5.07 6.39
C ASP A 198 -19.57 -4.69 4.96
N LEU A 199 -18.29 -4.87 4.61
CA LEU A 199 -17.75 -4.53 3.29
C LEU A 199 -18.26 -5.45 2.17
N ILE A 200 -18.55 -6.70 2.50
CA ILE A 200 -19.06 -7.72 1.57
C ILE A 200 -20.53 -8.05 1.83
N SER A 201 -21.22 -7.23 2.62
CA SER A 201 -22.64 -7.43 2.91
C SER A 201 -23.47 -7.15 1.66
N SER A 202 -24.50 -7.97 1.42
CA SER A 202 -25.50 -7.69 0.38
C SER A 202 -26.46 -6.56 0.79
N HIS A 203 -26.36 -6.06 2.03
CA HIS A 203 -27.21 -4.98 2.53
C HIS A 203 -26.50 -3.62 2.35
N PRO A 204 -26.98 -2.73 1.46
CA PRO A 204 -26.29 -1.47 1.15
C PRO A 204 -25.97 -0.56 2.34
N PRO A 205 -26.83 -0.43 3.38
CA PRO A 205 -26.50 0.32 4.59
C PRO A 205 -25.26 -0.19 5.34
N ASP A 206 -25.00 -1.49 5.32
CA ASP A 206 -23.79 -2.06 5.94
C ASP A 206 -22.54 -1.62 5.17
N VAL A 207 -22.57 -1.77 3.85
CA VAL A 207 -21.46 -1.38 2.97
C VAL A 207 -21.18 0.11 3.10
N ARG A 208 -22.23 0.94 3.12
CA ARG A 208 -22.11 2.39 3.30
C ARG A 208 -21.50 2.76 4.65
N ARG A 209 -21.88 2.04 5.72
CA ARG A 209 -21.28 2.21 7.05
C ARG A 209 -19.79 1.83 7.07
N ALA A 210 -19.42 0.74 6.41
CA ALA A 210 -18.02 0.34 6.27
C ALA A 210 -17.22 1.40 5.50
N ALA A 211 -17.75 1.88 4.36
CA ALA A 211 -17.16 2.91 3.53
C ALA A 211 -16.98 4.24 4.30
N ALA A 212 -17.98 4.67 5.08
CA ALA A 212 -17.88 5.86 5.90
C ALA A 212 -16.74 5.76 6.92
N LEU A 213 -16.63 4.63 7.61
CA LEU A 213 -15.57 4.39 8.60
C LEU A 213 -14.18 4.26 7.94
N LEU A 214 -14.09 3.74 6.71
CA LEU A 214 -12.85 3.74 5.91
C LEU A 214 -12.38 5.15 5.57
N LEU A 215 -13.33 6.05 5.28
CA LEU A 215 -13.07 7.47 5.00
C LEU A 215 -12.86 8.32 6.28
N GLY A 216 -12.95 7.70 7.47
CA GLY A 216 -12.83 8.41 8.74
C GLY A 216 -14.04 9.28 9.10
N LEU A 217 -15.19 9.04 8.46
CA LEU A 217 -16.46 9.68 8.76
C LEU A 217 -17.14 8.99 9.96
N PRO A 218 -18.01 9.69 10.71
CA PRO A 218 -18.82 9.07 11.76
C PRO A 218 -19.77 8.03 11.14
N ALA A 219 -20.14 7.01 11.92
CA ALA A 219 -21.08 5.98 11.46
C ALA A 219 -22.45 6.56 11.03
N SER A 220 -22.88 7.67 11.64
CA SER A 220 -24.10 8.40 11.28
C SER A 220 -24.06 9.00 9.85
N ALA A 221 -22.88 9.17 9.24
CA ALA A 221 -22.78 9.60 7.84
C ALA A 221 -23.30 8.54 6.86
N ALA A 222 -23.50 7.29 7.32
CA ALA A 222 -24.14 6.25 6.53
C ALA A 222 -25.67 6.36 6.51
N GLU A 223 -26.26 7.04 7.50
CA GLU A 223 -27.71 7.19 7.68
C GLU A 223 -28.26 8.46 7.02
N SER A 224 -27.40 9.45 6.76
CA SER A 224 -27.80 10.64 5.99
C SER A 224 -28.00 10.27 4.53
N GLU A 225 -29.20 9.83 4.17
CA GLU A 225 -29.75 10.20 2.87
C GLU A 225 -29.61 11.72 2.71
N ILE A 226 -29.40 12.18 1.47
CA ILE A 226 -29.22 13.60 1.15
C ILE A 226 -30.51 14.33 1.56
N VAL A 227 -30.62 14.75 2.81
CA VAL A 227 -31.66 15.66 3.26
C VAL A 227 -31.05 17.05 3.13
N THR A 228 -31.32 17.68 1.99
CA THR A 228 -31.28 19.15 1.89
C THR A 228 -32.37 19.69 2.82
N SER A 229 -32.03 19.93 4.08
CA SER A 229 -32.86 20.79 4.93
C SER A 229 -31.96 21.65 5.80
N GLU A 230 -31.96 22.94 5.47
CA GLU A 230 -31.66 24.01 6.38
C GLU A 230 -32.55 23.85 7.63
N ASN A 231 -31.95 23.58 8.79
CA ASN A 231 -32.29 24.23 10.05
C ASN A 231 -31.39 23.72 11.17
N GLY A 232 -30.72 24.68 11.81
CA GLY A 232 -29.82 24.44 12.93
C GLY A 232 -30.56 24.20 14.25
N ASN A 233 -29.98 23.36 15.10
CA ASN A 233 -29.43 23.75 16.41
C ASN A 233 -29.06 22.46 17.15
N GLY A 234 -27.76 22.21 17.31
CA GLY A 234 -27.24 21.08 18.05
C GLY A 234 -25.81 21.32 18.48
N ASN A 235 -25.63 21.72 19.73
CA ASN A 235 -24.34 21.93 20.37
C ASN A 235 -23.63 20.57 20.54
N GLY A 236 -22.78 20.26 19.58
CA GLY A 236 -21.82 19.16 19.61
C GLY A 236 -21.05 19.24 18.30
N THR A 237 -19.73 19.39 18.35
CA THR A 237 -18.87 19.48 17.17
C THR A 237 -18.78 18.12 16.46
N ALA A 238 -19.91 17.60 15.99
CA ALA A 238 -19.94 16.55 14.99
C ALA A 238 -19.37 17.15 13.71
N LYS A 239 -18.22 16.65 13.25
CA LYS A 239 -17.69 17.02 11.94
C LYS A 239 -18.69 16.57 10.89
N THR A 240 -19.48 17.49 10.37
CA THR A 240 -20.33 17.26 9.20
C THR A 240 -19.44 16.95 8.01
N ALA A 241 -19.76 15.89 7.25
CA ALA A 241 -18.99 15.52 6.07
C ALA A 241 -19.09 16.62 5.00
N THR A 242 -17.98 16.93 4.34
CA THR A 242 -17.98 17.88 3.21
C THR A 242 -18.66 17.26 1.97
N PRO A 243 -19.16 18.05 1.02
CA PRO A 243 -19.74 17.53 -0.22
C PRO A 243 -18.81 16.57 -0.97
N LYS A 244 -17.50 16.86 -1.01
CA LYS A 244 -16.49 15.97 -1.61
C LYS A 244 -16.37 14.64 -0.88
N GLN A 245 -16.46 14.64 0.45
CA GLN A 245 -16.43 13.41 1.24
C GLN A 245 -17.69 12.58 1.02
N LEU A 246 -18.85 13.22 0.88
CA LEU A 246 -20.10 12.53 0.61
C LEU A 246 -20.13 11.91 -0.79
N ASP A 247 -19.63 12.62 -1.81
CA ASP A 247 -19.42 12.07 -3.16
C ASP A 247 -18.48 10.84 -3.12
N THR A 248 -17.35 10.98 -2.42
CA THR A 248 -16.39 9.86 -2.26
C THR A 248 -17.04 8.67 -1.55
N LEU A 249 -17.85 8.91 -0.53
CA LEU A 249 -18.61 7.87 0.18
C LEU A 249 -19.57 7.14 -0.75
N THR A 250 -20.35 7.87 -1.55
CA THR A 250 -21.27 7.29 -2.53
C THR A 250 -20.53 6.42 -3.53
N ARG A 251 -19.42 6.92 -4.10
CA ARG A 251 -18.60 6.18 -5.06
C ARG A 251 -17.98 4.92 -4.46
N LEU A 252 -17.44 5.00 -3.24
CA LEU A 252 -16.85 3.85 -2.55
C LEU A 252 -17.91 2.80 -2.19
N THR A 253 -19.10 3.24 -1.78
CA THR A 253 -20.24 2.35 -1.48
C THR A 253 -20.68 1.61 -2.73
N HIS A 254 -20.87 2.32 -3.85
CA HIS A 254 -21.22 1.72 -5.14
C HIS A 254 -20.15 0.72 -5.59
N TRP A 255 -18.87 1.10 -5.54
CA TRP A 255 -17.76 0.22 -5.87
C TRP A 255 -17.82 -1.09 -5.07
N ALA A 256 -17.99 -1.02 -3.75
CA ALA A 256 -18.02 -2.21 -2.90
C ALA A 256 -19.24 -3.11 -3.16
N LEU A 257 -20.38 -2.54 -3.59
CA LEU A 257 -21.58 -3.31 -3.96
C LEU A 257 -21.46 -4.00 -5.32
N THR A 258 -20.70 -3.43 -6.26
CA THR A 258 -20.57 -3.95 -7.63
C THR A 258 -19.27 -4.71 -7.88
N SER A 259 -18.30 -4.59 -6.97
CA SER A 259 -17.01 -5.27 -7.07
C SER A 259 -17.15 -6.72 -6.62
N PRO A 260 -16.51 -7.68 -7.30
CA PRO A 260 -16.56 -9.10 -6.96
C PRO A 260 -15.69 -9.47 -5.73
N LEU A 261 -15.72 -8.66 -4.67
CA LEU A 261 -14.95 -8.88 -3.43
C LEU A 261 -15.29 -10.22 -2.75
#